data_AF-A0A849YWP3-F1
#
_entry.id   AF-A0A849YWP3-F1
#
_cell.length_a   1.000
_cell.length_b   1.000
_cell.length_c   1.000
_cell.angle_alpha   90.00
_cell.angle_beta   90.00
_cell.angle_gamma   90.00
#
_symmetry.space_group_name_H-M   'P 1'
#
loop_
_entity.id
_entity.type
_entity.pdbx_description
1 polymer ?
#
loop_
_entity_poly.entity_id
_entity_poly.type
_entity_poly.pdbx_seq_one_letter_code
_entity_poly.pdbx_strand_id
1 'polypeptide(L)'
;ATRQKETVRIAAEARAQDHLVTQIKDAEAAEEVAKHQAKIKLTQAEADLDASDKQARAKIRLAEGVQAEAAAEGLAHIRVKEADAQAIEKVGLSEAKVAFEKLQAQAAGDEKLGMAKVKVAEAEAAAIEKKGLAEALVVKERLGAEASGEEQMGMAKVKVANAEAESIQKKGAAEAEASRQKFLAEATGIQEKAAAMKNLDAEGRDHEEFRIRLQANKDVAMQSLDTRIKIAEQQAKILAQAFEQAKIQIIGGDGRFFDQFVKAVSFGQSADAVVDQSETIKTVLGDYLNGNKSLTADIKEILERPAVSSETAKNLTISAVLGKLMAGTDGEARDKIAKLAQRAKEMGIDDLGTG
;
A
#
# COMPACT_ATOMS: atom_id res chain seq x y z
N ALA A 1 -81.46 167.78 -17.61
CA ALA A 1 -81.53 166.35 -18.00
C ALA A 1 -80.22 165.82 -18.61
N THR A 2 -79.44 166.62 -19.34
CA THR A 2 -78.22 166.19 -20.05
C THR A 2 -77.02 165.85 -19.16
N ARG A 3 -76.82 166.55 -18.01
CA ARG A 3 -75.71 166.28 -17.06
C ARG A 3 -75.76 164.90 -16.38
N GLN A 4 -76.95 164.36 -16.10
CA GLN A 4 -77.12 163.08 -15.40
C GLN A 4 -76.71 161.86 -16.26
N LYS A 5 -76.91 161.92 -17.59
CA LYS A 5 -76.48 160.84 -18.49
C LYS A 5 -74.96 160.78 -18.63
N GLU A 6 -74.29 161.93 -18.68
CA GLU A 6 -72.82 162.00 -18.74
C GLU A 6 -72.18 161.49 -17.44
N THR A 7 -72.73 161.81 -16.27
CA THR A 7 -72.23 161.27 -14.99
C THR A 7 -72.36 159.75 -14.90
N VAL A 8 -73.42 159.16 -15.45
CA VAL A 8 -73.61 157.70 -15.48
C VAL A 8 -72.64 157.04 -16.46
N ARG A 9 -72.39 157.64 -17.64
CA ARG A 9 -71.41 157.14 -18.60
C ARG A 9 -69.99 157.20 -18.02
N ILE A 10 -69.59 158.32 -17.43
CA ILE A 10 -68.28 158.49 -16.79
C ILE A 10 -68.11 157.51 -15.62
N ALA A 11 -69.15 157.30 -14.79
CA ALA A 11 -69.09 156.32 -13.70
C ALA A 11 -69.01 154.86 -14.20
N ALA A 12 -69.66 154.54 -15.32
CA ALA A 12 -69.56 153.22 -15.95
C ALA A 12 -68.19 153.01 -16.61
N GLU A 13 -67.65 154.03 -17.29
CA GLU A 13 -66.30 154.03 -17.85
C GLU A 13 -65.23 153.91 -16.77
N ALA A 14 -65.37 154.63 -15.65
CA ALA A 14 -64.47 154.50 -14.49
C ALA A 14 -64.49 153.08 -13.89
N ARG A 15 -65.67 152.49 -13.70
CA ARG A 15 -65.79 151.10 -13.22
C ARG A 15 -65.21 150.08 -14.21
N ALA A 16 -65.38 150.30 -15.51
CA ALA A 16 -64.80 149.44 -16.53
C ALA A 16 -63.27 149.56 -16.56
N GLN A 17 -62.72 150.77 -16.40
CA GLN A 17 -61.29 150.99 -16.28
C GLN A 17 -60.72 150.39 -14.99
N ASP A 18 -61.39 150.52 -13.85
CA ASP A 18 -60.97 149.90 -12.58
C ASP A 18 -60.98 148.36 -12.67
N HIS A 19 -62.00 147.77 -13.29
CA HIS A 19 -62.05 146.33 -13.53
C HIS A 19 -60.96 145.89 -14.52
N LEU A 20 -60.70 146.65 -15.57
CA LEU A 20 -59.65 146.36 -16.53
C LEU A 20 -58.27 146.40 -15.88
N VAL A 21 -57.98 147.43 -15.08
CA VAL A 21 -56.70 147.55 -14.35
C VAL A 21 -56.55 146.42 -13.33
N THR A 22 -57.62 146.05 -12.62
CA THR A 22 -57.60 144.90 -11.70
C THR A 22 -57.33 143.60 -12.44
N GLN A 23 -58.02 143.33 -13.55
CA GLN A 23 -57.82 142.13 -14.36
C GLN A 23 -56.43 142.05 -14.98
N ILE A 24 -55.89 143.17 -15.47
CA ILE A 24 -54.51 143.23 -16.00
C ILE A 24 -53.52 142.95 -14.89
N LYS A 25 -53.66 143.57 -13.71
CA LYS A 25 -52.77 143.31 -12.57
C LYS A 25 -52.87 141.88 -12.05
N ASP A 26 -54.06 141.30 -12.02
CA ASP A 26 -54.26 139.90 -11.64
C ASP A 26 -53.64 138.95 -12.68
N ALA A 27 -53.77 139.26 -13.98
CA ALA A 27 -53.15 138.50 -15.06
C ALA A 27 -51.62 138.62 -15.07
N GLU A 28 -51.07 139.82 -14.86
CA GLU A 28 -49.62 140.06 -14.71
C GLU A 28 -49.07 139.32 -13.49
N ALA A 29 -49.77 139.36 -12.34
CA ALA A 29 -49.38 138.59 -11.16
C ALA A 29 -49.45 137.07 -11.41
N ALA A 30 -50.48 136.59 -12.12
CA ALA A 30 -50.60 135.19 -12.50
C ALA A 30 -49.49 134.75 -13.48
N GLU A 31 -49.09 135.60 -14.43
CA GLU A 31 -47.99 135.35 -15.35
C GLU A 31 -46.65 135.24 -14.60
N GLU A 32 -46.36 136.17 -13.69
CA GLU A 32 -45.14 136.12 -12.87
C GLU A 32 -45.11 134.90 -11.95
N VAL A 33 -46.23 134.52 -11.33
CA VAL A 33 -46.34 133.27 -10.57
C VAL A 33 -46.08 132.04 -11.46
N ALA A 34 -46.65 132.01 -12.67
CA ALA A 34 -46.44 130.91 -13.61
C ALA A 34 -44.97 130.82 -14.08
N LYS A 35 -44.32 131.96 -14.35
CA LYS A 35 -42.87 132.03 -14.66
C LYS A 35 -42.02 131.51 -13.51
N HIS A 36 -42.31 131.92 -12.27
CA HIS A 36 -41.61 131.44 -11.09
C HIS A 36 -41.82 129.94 -10.86
N GLN A 37 -43.05 129.43 -11.03
CA GLN A 37 -43.33 128.00 -10.94
C GLN A 37 -42.62 127.19 -12.03
N ALA A 38 -42.56 127.70 -13.27
CA ALA A 38 -41.80 127.08 -14.35
C ALA A 38 -40.30 127.05 -14.02
N LYS A 39 -39.75 128.14 -13.49
CA LYS A 39 -38.35 128.22 -13.06
C LYS A 39 -38.05 127.25 -11.92
N ILE A 40 -38.91 127.13 -10.91
CA ILE A 40 -38.76 126.15 -9.82
C ILE A 40 -38.77 124.73 -10.39
N LYS A 41 -39.71 124.40 -11.29
CA LYS A 41 -39.75 123.08 -11.93
C LYS A 41 -38.50 122.77 -12.74
N LEU A 42 -37.98 123.74 -13.50
CA LEU A 42 -36.72 123.59 -14.24
C LEU A 42 -35.53 123.38 -13.29
N THR A 43 -35.39 124.22 -12.26
CA THR A 43 -34.31 124.09 -11.27
C THR A 43 -34.40 122.76 -10.50
N GLN A 44 -35.60 122.29 -10.20
CA GLN A 44 -35.80 121.00 -9.55
C GLN A 44 -35.43 119.84 -10.49
N ALA A 45 -35.84 119.88 -11.76
CA ALA A 45 -35.47 118.87 -12.75
C ALA A 45 -33.96 118.85 -13.02
N GLU A 46 -33.30 120.02 -13.08
CA GLU A 46 -31.85 120.13 -13.20
C GLU A 46 -31.14 119.53 -11.97
N ALA A 47 -31.63 119.82 -10.75
CA ALA A 47 -31.09 119.23 -9.52
C ALA A 47 -31.27 117.71 -9.46
N ASP A 48 -32.42 117.19 -9.90
CA ASP A 48 -32.71 115.76 -9.96
C ASP A 48 -31.84 115.04 -11.00
N LEU A 49 -31.59 115.68 -12.15
CA LEU A 49 -30.68 115.19 -13.19
C LEU A 49 -29.24 115.14 -12.67
N ASP A 50 -28.75 116.22 -12.06
CA ASP A 50 -27.41 116.29 -11.46
C ASP A 50 -27.22 115.26 -10.35
N ALA A 51 -28.24 115.05 -9.50
CA ALA A 51 -28.22 114.03 -8.47
C ALA A 51 -28.15 112.62 -9.06
N SER A 52 -28.95 112.35 -10.09
CA SER A 52 -28.98 111.08 -10.80
C SER A 52 -27.66 110.77 -11.50
N ASP A 53 -27.05 111.77 -12.15
CA ASP A 53 -25.75 111.66 -12.80
C ASP A 53 -24.64 111.36 -11.80
N LYS A 54 -24.63 112.05 -10.65
CA LYS A 54 -23.68 111.77 -9.56
C LYS A 54 -23.86 110.37 -9.00
N GLN A 55 -25.10 109.93 -8.80
CA GLN A 55 -25.40 108.57 -8.35
C GLN A 55 -24.98 107.51 -9.38
N ALA A 56 -25.20 107.76 -10.68
CA ALA A 56 -24.79 106.86 -11.75
C ALA A 56 -23.26 106.72 -11.80
N ARG A 57 -22.52 107.85 -11.75
CA ARG A 57 -21.05 107.83 -11.70
C ARG A 57 -20.52 107.13 -10.45
N ALA A 58 -21.16 107.32 -9.29
CA ALA A 58 -20.81 106.62 -8.07
C ALA A 58 -21.04 105.10 -8.21
N LYS A 59 -22.18 104.68 -8.78
CA LYS A 59 -22.48 103.26 -9.04
C LYS A 59 -21.50 102.63 -10.04
N ILE A 60 -21.12 103.34 -11.10
CA ILE A 60 -20.10 102.86 -12.06
C ILE A 60 -18.77 102.64 -11.35
N ARG A 61 -18.30 103.62 -10.56
CA ARG A 61 -17.05 103.49 -9.79
C ARG A 61 -17.09 102.36 -8.76
N LEU A 62 -18.23 102.17 -8.09
CA LEU A 62 -18.42 101.04 -7.18
C LEU A 62 -18.38 99.70 -7.94
N ALA A 63 -19.02 99.61 -9.10
CA ALA A 63 -18.99 98.39 -9.92
C ALA A 63 -17.58 98.09 -10.46
N GLU A 64 -16.84 99.11 -10.89
CA GLU A 64 -15.42 98.99 -11.27
C GLU A 64 -14.56 98.55 -10.08
N GLY A 65 -14.80 99.08 -8.88
CA GLY A 65 -14.15 98.65 -7.66
C GLY A 65 -14.41 97.18 -7.33
N VAL A 66 -15.67 96.75 -7.37
CA VAL A 66 -16.06 95.35 -7.16
C VAL A 66 -15.46 94.43 -8.22
N GLN A 67 -15.42 94.85 -9.49
CA GLN A 67 -14.76 94.08 -10.55
C GLN A 67 -13.26 93.95 -10.31
N ALA A 68 -12.59 95.03 -9.87
CA ALA A 68 -11.17 95.02 -9.56
C ALA A 68 -10.86 94.12 -8.34
N GLU A 69 -11.68 94.15 -7.30
CA GLU A 69 -11.57 93.27 -6.13
C GLU A 69 -11.74 91.80 -6.51
N ALA A 70 -12.80 91.48 -7.26
CA ALA A 70 -13.06 90.12 -7.74
C ALA A 70 -11.95 89.61 -8.69
N ALA A 71 -11.43 90.48 -9.56
CA ALA A 71 -10.31 90.14 -10.43
C ALA A 71 -9.00 89.92 -9.64
N ALA A 72 -8.75 90.74 -8.60
CA ALA A 72 -7.61 90.56 -7.71
C ALA A 72 -7.70 89.26 -6.91
N GLU A 73 -8.88 88.91 -6.40
CA GLU A 73 -9.14 87.63 -5.72
C GLU A 73 -8.96 86.44 -6.68
N GLY A 74 -9.47 86.54 -7.91
CA GLY A 74 -9.27 85.55 -8.95
C GLY A 74 -7.79 85.33 -9.31
N LEU A 75 -7.03 86.42 -9.49
CA LEU A 75 -5.59 86.36 -9.74
C LEU A 75 -4.81 85.79 -8.54
N ALA A 76 -5.21 86.13 -7.31
CA ALA A 76 -4.62 85.57 -6.10
C ALA A 76 -4.86 84.05 -6.01
N HIS A 77 -6.08 83.59 -6.29
CA HIS A 77 -6.39 82.16 -6.33
C HIS A 77 -5.60 81.40 -7.40
N ILE A 78 -5.41 81.98 -8.59
CA ILE A 78 -4.59 81.37 -9.64
C ILE A 78 -3.14 81.27 -9.18
N ARG A 79 -2.56 82.33 -8.60
CA ARG A 79 -1.18 82.31 -8.09
C ARG A 79 -0.98 81.28 -6.97
N VAL A 80 -1.95 81.14 -6.06
CA VAL A 80 -1.90 80.10 -5.01
C VAL A 80 -1.93 78.72 -5.65
N LYS A 81 -2.85 78.47 -6.60
CA LYS A 81 -2.92 77.18 -7.31
C LYS A 81 -1.65 76.86 -8.11
N GLU A 82 -1.04 77.85 -8.75
CA GLU A 82 0.24 77.68 -9.46
C GLU A 82 1.38 77.36 -8.49
N ALA A 83 1.46 78.06 -7.36
CA ALA A 83 2.45 77.78 -6.33
C ALA A 83 2.27 76.38 -5.72
N ASP A 84 1.02 75.97 -5.46
CA ASP A 84 0.67 74.64 -4.98
C ASP A 84 1.03 73.56 -6.00
N ALA A 85 0.71 73.77 -7.28
CA ALA A 85 1.08 72.84 -8.35
C ALA A 85 2.60 72.67 -8.46
N GLN A 86 3.37 73.75 -8.38
CA GLN A 86 4.84 73.69 -8.36
C GLN A 86 5.38 73.00 -7.11
N ALA A 87 4.75 73.20 -5.95
CA ALA A 87 5.12 72.50 -4.72
C ALA A 87 4.86 70.99 -4.86
N ILE A 88 3.68 70.60 -5.37
CA ILE A 88 3.33 69.20 -5.62
C ILE A 88 4.29 68.56 -6.62
N GLU A 89 4.64 69.24 -7.71
CA GLU A 89 5.61 68.73 -8.69
C GLU A 89 6.99 68.50 -8.05
N LYS A 90 7.49 69.46 -7.26
CA LYS A 90 8.78 69.33 -6.57
C LYS A 90 8.77 68.23 -5.52
N VAL A 91 7.69 68.10 -4.76
CA VAL A 91 7.51 67.02 -3.77
C VAL A 91 7.44 65.67 -4.50
N GLY A 92 6.63 65.55 -5.54
CA GLY A 92 6.49 64.32 -6.33
C GLY A 92 7.80 63.89 -7.00
N LEU A 93 8.58 64.83 -7.56
CA LEU A 93 9.92 64.54 -8.10
C LEU A 93 10.89 64.07 -7.01
N SER A 94 10.80 64.62 -5.80
CA SER A 94 11.66 64.21 -4.69
C SER A 94 11.27 62.82 -4.17
N GLU A 95 9.97 62.55 -4.04
CA GLU A 95 9.44 61.23 -3.67
C GLU A 95 9.81 60.16 -4.71
N ALA A 96 9.70 60.47 -6.00
CA ALA A 96 10.11 59.59 -7.09
C ALA A 96 11.61 59.26 -7.03
N LYS A 97 12.47 60.25 -6.75
CA LYS A 97 13.91 60.04 -6.55
C LYS A 97 14.20 59.16 -5.35
N VAL A 98 13.57 59.43 -4.20
CA VAL A 98 13.74 58.62 -2.99
C VAL A 98 13.25 57.18 -3.21
N ALA A 99 12.13 56.99 -3.90
CA ALA A 99 11.63 55.67 -4.25
C ALA A 99 12.60 54.93 -5.19
N PHE A 100 13.12 55.61 -6.21
CA PHE A 100 14.11 55.06 -7.13
C PHE A 100 15.39 54.64 -6.42
N GLU A 101 15.95 55.51 -5.57
CA GLU A 101 17.15 55.20 -4.79
C GLU A 101 16.92 54.04 -3.81
N LYS A 102 15.75 53.97 -3.15
CA LYS A 102 15.38 52.83 -2.29
C LYS A 102 15.31 51.53 -3.07
N LEU A 103 14.68 51.53 -4.25
CA LEU A 103 14.60 50.35 -5.11
C LEU A 103 15.98 49.94 -5.61
N GLN A 104 16.85 50.88 -5.97
CA GLN A 104 18.22 50.59 -6.38
C GLN A 104 19.04 50.01 -5.22
N ALA A 105 18.90 50.56 -4.01
CA ALA A 105 19.54 50.03 -2.82
C ALA A 105 19.05 48.62 -2.46
N GLN A 106 17.74 48.37 -2.60
CA GLN A 106 17.15 47.04 -2.43
C GLN A 106 17.65 46.05 -3.48
N ALA A 107 17.63 46.42 -4.76
CA ALA A 107 18.14 45.60 -5.84
C ALA A 107 19.63 45.26 -5.65
N ALA A 108 20.46 46.24 -5.25
CA ALA A 108 21.87 46.01 -4.93
C ALA A 108 22.05 45.13 -3.67
N GLY A 109 21.15 45.23 -2.69
CA GLY A 109 21.11 44.35 -1.52
C GLY A 109 20.76 42.92 -1.90
N ASP A 110 19.71 42.74 -2.70
CA ASP A 110 19.23 41.44 -3.17
C ASP A 110 20.23 40.77 -4.12
N GLU A 111 20.90 41.55 -4.98
CA GLU A 111 21.98 41.07 -5.83
C GLU A 111 23.15 40.55 -4.98
N LYS A 112 23.58 41.30 -3.96
CA LYS A 112 24.64 40.86 -3.02
C LYS A 112 24.22 39.61 -2.25
N LEU A 113 22.97 39.54 -1.79
CA LEU A 113 22.43 38.36 -1.12
C LEU A 113 22.36 37.15 -2.08
N GLY A 114 21.97 37.38 -3.33
CA GLY A 114 21.97 36.37 -4.39
C GLY A 114 23.38 35.84 -4.67
N MET A 115 24.35 36.72 -4.86
CA MET A 115 25.76 36.36 -5.05
C MET A 115 26.33 35.61 -3.83
N ALA A 116 25.97 36.02 -2.62
CA ALA A 116 26.37 35.30 -1.40
C ALA A 116 25.78 33.89 -1.35
N LYS A 117 24.50 33.72 -1.69
CA LYS A 117 23.84 32.41 -1.77
C LYS A 117 24.49 31.52 -2.83
N VAL A 118 24.81 32.06 -4.01
CA VAL A 118 25.51 31.30 -5.06
C VAL A 118 26.89 30.84 -4.57
N LYS A 119 27.67 31.71 -3.93
CA LYS A 119 28.98 31.34 -3.36
C LYS A 119 28.87 30.25 -2.29
N VAL A 120 27.85 30.32 -1.43
CA VAL A 120 27.60 29.28 -0.42
C VAL A 120 27.24 27.96 -1.10
N ALA A 121 26.34 27.98 -2.09
CA ALA A 121 25.96 26.79 -2.85
C ALA A 121 27.14 26.18 -3.63
N GLU A 122 28.00 26.99 -4.23
CA GLU A 122 29.23 26.54 -4.90
C GLU A 122 30.21 25.90 -3.91
N ALA A 123 30.40 26.51 -2.73
CA ALA A 123 31.25 25.96 -1.69
C ALA A 123 30.70 24.64 -1.11
N GLU A 124 29.38 24.55 -0.92
CA GLU A 124 28.70 23.33 -0.50
C GLU A 124 28.80 22.22 -1.56
N ALA A 125 28.58 22.54 -2.83
CA ALA A 125 28.74 21.58 -3.93
C ALA A 125 30.18 21.04 -4.00
N ALA A 126 31.18 21.91 -3.89
CA ALA A 126 32.58 21.50 -3.85
C ALA A 126 32.91 20.64 -2.60
N ALA A 127 32.27 20.92 -1.45
CA ALA A 127 32.42 20.11 -0.25
C ALA A 127 31.78 18.72 -0.41
N ILE A 128 30.61 18.63 -1.05
CA ILE A 128 29.93 17.38 -1.36
C ILE A 128 30.74 16.56 -2.36
N GLU A 129 31.28 17.17 -3.42
CA GLU A 129 32.15 16.49 -4.38
C GLU A 129 33.38 15.90 -3.70
N LYS A 130 34.07 16.68 -2.85
CA LYS A 130 35.22 16.19 -2.09
C LYS A 130 34.86 15.06 -1.12
N LYS A 131 33.69 15.13 -0.45
CA LYS A 131 33.20 14.05 0.42
C LYS A 131 32.88 12.80 -0.39
N GLY A 132 32.17 12.94 -1.52
CA GLY A 132 31.85 11.82 -2.40
C GLY A 132 33.09 11.13 -2.97
N LEU A 133 34.12 11.90 -3.35
CA LEU A 133 35.42 11.35 -3.77
C LEU A 133 36.13 10.61 -2.63
N ALA A 134 36.13 11.17 -1.42
CA ALA A 134 36.71 10.52 -0.25
C ALA A 134 35.97 9.21 0.10
N GLU A 135 34.64 9.21 0.09
CA GLU A 135 33.81 8.02 0.32
C GLU A 135 34.04 6.96 -0.77
N ALA A 136 34.11 7.36 -2.03
CA ALA A 136 34.40 6.44 -3.14
C ALA A 136 35.78 5.78 -3.00
N LEU A 137 36.79 6.54 -2.55
CA LEU A 137 38.11 5.98 -2.26
C LEU A 137 38.07 5.01 -1.08
N VAL A 138 37.39 5.35 0.02
CA VAL A 138 37.23 4.46 1.18
C VAL A 138 36.52 3.17 0.79
N VAL A 139 35.44 3.24 -0.01
CA VAL A 139 34.72 2.05 -0.48
C VAL A 139 35.60 1.22 -1.41
N LYS A 140 36.32 1.84 -2.35
CA LYS A 140 37.25 1.14 -3.24
C LYS A 140 38.34 0.41 -2.44
N GLU A 141 38.89 1.05 -1.43
CA GLU A 141 39.94 0.47 -0.60
C GLU A 141 39.40 -0.63 0.32
N ARG A 142 38.19 -0.45 0.87
CA ARG A 142 37.49 -1.50 1.64
C ARG A 142 37.20 -2.73 0.78
N LEU A 143 36.66 -2.55 -0.42
CA LEU A 143 36.39 -3.65 -1.36
C LEU A 143 37.68 -4.35 -1.79
N GLY A 144 38.78 -3.60 -1.99
CA GLY A 144 40.10 -4.18 -2.27
C GLY A 144 40.64 -5.00 -1.10
N ALA A 145 40.47 -4.52 0.13
CA ALA A 145 40.85 -5.24 1.34
C ALA A 145 39.99 -6.49 1.58
N GLU A 146 38.67 -6.39 1.36
CA GLU A 146 37.74 -7.52 1.44
C GLU A 146 38.07 -8.60 0.39
N ALA A 147 38.29 -8.20 -0.87
CA ALA A 147 38.68 -9.12 -1.94
C ALA A 147 40.02 -9.83 -1.64
N SER A 148 41.03 -9.09 -1.15
CA SER A 148 42.31 -9.67 -0.73
C SER A 148 42.15 -10.63 0.46
N GLY A 149 41.29 -10.29 1.43
CA GLY A 149 40.97 -11.14 2.57
C GLY A 149 40.26 -12.43 2.15
N GLU A 150 39.28 -12.35 1.24
CA GLU A 150 38.58 -13.51 0.69
C GLU A 150 39.52 -14.40 -0.14
N GLU A 151 40.40 -13.82 -0.94
CA GLU A 151 41.39 -14.57 -1.72
C GLU A 151 42.35 -15.33 -0.80
N GLN A 152 42.85 -14.68 0.27
CA GLN A 152 43.70 -15.33 1.27
C GLN A 152 42.95 -16.43 2.05
N MET A 153 41.69 -16.20 2.43
CA MET A 153 40.86 -17.22 3.07
C MET A 153 40.54 -18.38 2.12
N GLY A 154 40.30 -18.11 0.85
CA GLY A 154 40.11 -19.13 -0.20
C GLY A 154 41.35 -19.99 -0.37
N MET A 155 42.52 -19.36 -0.49
CA MET A 155 43.83 -20.04 -0.55
C MET A 155 44.10 -20.88 0.70
N ALA A 156 43.75 -20.38 1.89
CA ALA A 156 43.88 -21.14 3.14
C ALA A 156 42.96 -22.36 3.16
N LYS A 157 41.68 -22.21 2.75
CA LYS A 157 40.72 -23.33 2.65
C LYS A 157 41.20 -24.40 1.67
N VAL A 158 41.73 -24.01 0.51
CA VAL A 158 42.29 -24.95 -0.48
C VAL A 158 43.49 -25.70 0.11
N LYS A 159 44.39 -25.02 0.83
CA LYS A 159 45.52 -25.68 1.50
C LYS A 159 45.06 -26.68 2.57
N VAL A 160 44.06 -26.33 3.38
CA VAL A 160 43.48 -27.24 4.38
C VAL A 160 42.83 -28.44 3.71
N ALA A 161 42.00 -28.23 2.69
CA ALA A 161 41.35 -29.31 1.94
C ALA A 161 42.37 -30.25 1.27
N ASN A 162 43.46 -29.71 0.70
CA ASN A 162 44.53 -30.53 0.13
C ASN A 162 45.26 -31.35 1.21
N ALA A 163 45.55 -30.75 2.37
CA ALA A 163 46.18 -31.45 3.48
C ALA A 163 45.25 -32.55 4.07
N GLU A 164 43.95 -32.29 4.15
CA GLU A 164 42.95 -33.29 4.55
C GLU A 164 42.83 -34.42 3.54
N ALA A 165 42.81 -34.12 2.23
CA ALA A 165 42.79 -35.13 1.19
C ALA A 165 44.03 -36.04 1.24
N GLU A 166 45.22 -35.48 1.43
CA GLU A 166 46.44 -36.26 1.64
C GLU A 166 46.38 -37.11 2.92
N SER A 167 45.83 -36.57 4.00
CA SER A 167 45.65 -37.29 5.27
C SER A 167 44.70 -38.47 5.12
N ILE A 168 43.56 -38.27 4.44
CA ILE A 168 42.58 -39.32 4.14
C ILE A 168 43.22 -40.39 3.24
N GLN A 169 43.97 -40.00 2.21
CA GLN A 169 44.65 -40.95 1.33
C GLN A 169 45.69 -41.78 2.10
N LYS A 170 46.49 -41.15 2.98
CA LYS A 170 47.47 -41.83 3.83
C LYS A 170 46.80 -42.77 4.83
N LYS A 171 45.68 -42.34 5.46
CA LYS A 171 44.89 -43.20 6.34
C LYS A 171 44.28 -44.38 5.59
N GLY A 172 43.66 -44.15 4.43
CA GLY A 172 43.09 -45.22 3.60
C GLY A 172 44.15 -46.22 3.15
N ALA A 173 45.35 -45.76 2.79
CA ALA A 173 46.47 -46.65 2.47
C ALA A 173 46.96 -47.45 3.69
N ALA A 174 47.04 -46.81 4.86
CA ALA A 174 47.40 -47.47 6.12
C ALA A 174 46.35 -48.50 6.56
N GLU A 175 45.06 -48.18 6.44
CA GLU A 175 43.94 -49.07 6.73
C GLU A 175 43.91 -50.26 5.75
N ALA A 176 44.12 -50.02 4.45
CA ALA A 176 44.20 -51.08 3.46
C ALA A 176 45.36 -52.05 3.75
N GLU A 177 46.53 -51.53 4.12
CA GLU A 177 47.68 -52.38 4.49
C GLU A 177 47.43 -53.12 5.82
N ALA A 178 46.82 -52.47 6.82
CA ALA A 178 46.45 -53.11 8.08
C ALA A 178 45.43 -54.24 7.86
N SER A 179 44.41 -54.01 7.04
CA SER A 179 43.44 -55.05 6.64
C SER A 179 44.12 -56.18 5.87
N ARG A 180 45.03 -55.87 4.94
CA ARG A 180 45.79 -56.87 4.19
C ARG A 180 46.61 -57.75 5.13
N GLN A 181 47.31 -57.15 6.09
CA GLN A 181 48.09 -57.88 7.09
C GLN A 181 47.19 -58.72 8.01
N LYS A 182 46.04 -58.19 8.43
CA LYS A 182 45.06 -58.94 9.22
C LYS A 182 44.52 -60.15 8.46
N PHE A 183 44.12 -60.00 7.20
CA PHE A 183 43.64 -61.13 6.39
C PHE A 183 44.74 -62.15 6.10
N LEU A 184 45.98 -61.72 5.92
CA LEU A 184 47.13 -62.63 5.84
C LEU A 184 47.32 -63.41 7.14
N ALA A 185 47.30 -62.73 8.29
CA ALA A 185 47.42 -63.37 9.60
C ALA A 185 46.26 -64.33 9.91
N GLU A 186 45.04 -63.97 9.53
CA GLU A 186 43.86 -64.85 9.64
C GLU A 186 43.98 -66.05 8.69
N ALA A 187 44.40 -65.84 7.44
CA ALA A 187 44.61 -66.92 6.49
C ALA A 187 45.68 -67.90 6.97
N THR A 188 46.83 -67.42 7.46
CA THR A 188 47.87 -68.27 8.05
C THR A 188 47.37 -68.96 9.31
N GLY A 189 46.64 -68.26 10.18
CA GLY A 189 46.06 -68.85 11.39
C GLY A 189 45.01 -69.93 11.09
N ILE A 190 44.20 -69.76 10.05
CA ILE A 190 43.25 -70.78 9.57
C ILE A 190 44.02 -71.97 8.98
N GLN A 191 45.06 -71.74 8.18
CA GLN A 191 45.89 -72.80 7.63
C GLN A 191 46.58 -73.63 8.73
N GLU A 192 47.17 -72.97 9.73
CA GLU A 192 47.80 -73.62 10.87
C GLU A 192 46.77 -74.39 11.72
N LYS A 193 45.59 -73.81 11.97
CA LYS A 193 44.49 -74.51 12.64
C LYS A 193 44.03 -75.73 11.83
N ALA A 194 43.85 -75.60 10.52
CA ALA A 194 43.46 -76.72 9.65
C ALA A 194 44.53 -77.83 9.64
N ALA A 195 45.82 -77.47 9.65
CA ALA A 195 46.92 -78.41 9.76
C ALA A 195 46.96 -79.10 11.13
N ALA A 196 46.72 -78.36 12.21
CA ALA A 196 46.61 -78.93 13.56
C ALA A 196 45.41 -79.89 13.69
N MET A 197 44.26 -79.54 13.09
CA MET A 197 43.06 -80.39 13.05
C MET A 197 43.28 -81.68 12.28
N LYS A 198 44.11 -81.67 11.22
CA LYS A 198 44.49 -82.88 10.48
C LYS A 198 45.30 -83.86 11.32
N ASN A 199 46.02 -83.36 12.33
CA ASN A 199 46.87 -84.17 13.21
C ASN A 199 46.13 -84.68 14.47
N LEU A 200 44.85 -84.33 14.65
CA LEU A 200 44.00 -84.84 15.74
C LEU A 200 43.37 -86.20 15.38
N ASP A 201 43.14 -87.03 16.41
CA ASP A 201 42.42 -88.31 16.30
C ASP A 201 40.91 -88.11 16.00
N ALA A 202 40.21 -89.13 15.50
CA ALA A 202 38.81 -89.05 15.06
C ALA A 202 37.86 -88.54 16.17
N GLU A 203 38.00 -89.02 17.41
CA GLU A 203 37.16 -88.63 18.55
C GLU A 203 37.41 -87.17 19.00
N GLY A 204 38.66 -86.69 18.88
CA GLY A 204 39.02 -85.31 19.18
C GLY A 204 38.49 -84.30 18.16
N ARG A 205 38.39 -84.70 16.88
CA ARG A 205 37.78 -83.88 15.82
C ARG A 205 36.28 -83.72 16.02
N ASP A 206 35.56 -84.79 16.36
CA ASP A 206 34.12 -84.74 16.60
C ASP A 206 33.74 -83.83 17.77
N HIS A 207 34.50 -83.86 18.87
CA HIS A 207 34.27 -82.97 20.01
C HIS A 207 34.56 -81.50 19.66
N GLU A 208 35.59 -81.23 18.86
CA GLU A 208 35.94 -79.88 18.43
C GLU A 208 34.93 -79.31 17.42
N GLU A 209 34.45 -80.11 16.47
CA GLU A 209 33.35 -79.73 15.57
C GLU A 209 32.06 -79.45 16.34
N PHE A 210 31.74 -80.27 17.35
CA PHE A 210 30.60 -80.03 18.22
C PHE A 210 30.72 -78.71 18.98
N ARG A 211 31.91 -78.41 19.53
CA ARG A 211 32.18 -77.14 20.21
C ARG A 211 32.04 -75.94 19.27
N ILE A 212 32.60 -76.03 18.06
CA ILE A 212 32.49 -74.96 17.04
C ILE A 212 31.02 -74.75 16.66
N ARG A 213 30.27 -75.82 16.45
CA ARG A 213 28.83 -75.74 16.11
C ARG A 213 28.02 -75.10 17.26
N LEU A 214 28.29 -75.48 18.50
CA LEU A 214 27.63 -74.90 19.67
C LEU A 214 27.94 -73.40 19.80
N GLN A 215 29.19 -73.01 19.60
CA GLN A 215 29.60 -71.60 19.63
C GLN A 215 28.97 -70.80 18.49
N ALA A 216 28.96 -71.33 17.25
CA ALA A 216 28.29 -70.70 16.12
C ALA A 216 26.78 -70.51 16.37
N ASN A 217 26.11 -71.53 16.93
CA ASN A 217 24.69 -71.44 17.29
C ASN A 217 24.44 -70.39 18.38
N LYS A 218 25.32 -70.31 19.39
CA LYS A 218 25.24 -69.29 20.44
C LYS A 218 25.38 -67.89 19.85
N ASP A 219 26.33 -67.68 18.93
CA ASP A 219 26.57 -66.37 18.33
C ASP A 219 25.42 -65.94 17.42
N VAL A 220 24.89 -66.84 16.60
CA VAL A 220 23.67 -66.59 15.80
C VAL A 220 22.48 -66.27 16.70
N ALA A 221 22.27 -67.03 17.78
CA ALA A 221 21.20 -66.78 18.73
C ALA A 221 21.32 -65.39 19.36
N MET A 222 22.51 -65.00 19.82
CA MET A 222 22.77 -63.67 20.39
C MET A 222 22.51 -62.55 19.38
N GLN A 223 22.98 -62.69 18.14
CA GLN A 223 22.78 -61.67 17.10
C GLN A 223 21.30 -61.56 16.67
N SER A 224 20.56 -62.67 16.68
CA SER A 224 19.12 -62.66 16.46
C SER A 224 18.37 -61.93 17.58
N LEU A 225 18.80 -62.10 18.83
CA LEU A 225 18.22 -61.42 19.98
C LEU A 225 18.50 -59.91 19.94
N ASP A 226 19.73 -59.51 19.65
CA ASP A 226 20.09 -58.10 19.50
C ASP A 226 19.29 -57.42 18.38
N THR A 227 19.10 -58.12 17.26
CA THR A 227 18.25 -57.64 16.16
C THR A 227 16.79 -57.48 16.60
N ARG A 228 16.24 -58.43 17.37
CA ARG A 228 14.87 -58.33 17.92
C ARG A 228 14.73 -57.15 18.88
N ILE A 229 15.72 -56.90 19.74
CA ILE A 229 15.73 -55.75 20.65
C ILE A 229 15.69 -54.45 19.84
N LYS A 230 16.57 -54.30 18.84
CA LYS A 230 16.61 -53.11 17.97
C LYS A 230 15.30 -52.90 17.21
N ILE A 231 14.70 -53.96 16.66
CA ILE A 231 13.39 -53.88 16.00
C ILE A 231 12.32 -53.45 17.00
N ALA A 232 12.27 -54.05 18.18
CA ALA A 232 11.31 -53.69 19.22
C ALA A 232 11.47 -52.24 19.68
N GLU A 233 12.70 -51.74 19.83
CA GLU A 233 12.97 -50.33 20.14
C GLU A 233 12.49 -49.38 19.05
N GLN A 234 12.73 -49.71 17.77
CA GLN A 234 12.26 -48.89 16.65
C GLN A 234 10.73 -48.93 16.52
N GLN A 235 10.12 -50.12 16.71
CA GLN A 235 8.67 -50.27 16.75
C GLN A 235 8.05 -49.47 17.90
N ALA A 236 8.65 -49.52 19.09
CA ALA A 236 8.22 -48.73 20.25
C ALA A 236 8.35 -47.22 19.99
N LYS A 237 9.41 -46.76 19.32
CA LYS A 237 9.57 -45.37 18.91
C LYS A 237 8.51 -44.92 17.91
N ILE A 238 8.22 -45.74 16.89
CA ILE A 238 7.17 -45.44 15.90
C ILE A 238 5.80 -45.37 16.58
N LEU A 239 5.49 -46.33 17.45
CA LEU A 239 4.25 -46.32 18.22
C LEU A 239 4.15 -45.09 19.13
N ALA A 240 5.23 -44.74 19.83
CA ALA A 240 5.27 -43.55 20.69
C ALA A 240 5.02 -42.27 19.89
N GLN A 241 5.69 -42.09 18.74
CA GLN A 241 5.46 -40.95 17.85
C GLN A 241 4.04 -40.92 17.28
N ALA A 242 3.49 -42.08 16.92
CA ALA A 242 2.12 -42.20 16.43
C ALA A 242 1.09 -41.81 17.51
N PHE A 243 1.28 -42.24 18.76
CA PHE A 243 0.42 -41.84 19.89
C PHE A 243 0.60 -40.36 20.27
N GLU A 244 1.81 -39.82 20.15
CA GLU A 244 2.08 -38.40 20.42
C GLU A 244 1.35 -37.47 19.43
N GLN A 245 1.28 -37.85 18.16
CA GLN A 245 0.60 -37.08 17.13
C GLN A 245 -0.91 -37.35 17.02
N ALA A 246 -1.38 -38.50 17.51
CA ALA A 246 -2.79 -38.85 17.44
C ALA A 246 -3.62 -38.04 18.45
N LYS A 247 -4.41 -37.08 17.96
CA LYS A 247 -5.51 -36.47 18.73
C LYS A 247 -6.66 -37.47 18.88
N ILE A 248 -6.63 -38.28 19.93
CA ILE A 248 -7.73 -39.19 20.26
C ILE A 248 -8.87 -38.39 20.88
N GLN A 249 -9.87 -38.00 20.07
CA GLN A 249 -11.12 -37.44 20.57
C GLN A 249 -12.07 -38.59 20.94
N ILE A 250 -12.11 -38.95 22.23
CA ILE A 250 -13.11 -39.89 22.73
C ILE A 250 -14.42 -39.11 22.92
N ILE A 251 -15.28 -39.15 21.91
CA ILE A 251 -16.62 -38.56 21.98
C ILE A 251 -17.49 -39.53 22.80
N GLY A 252 -18.00 -39.03 23.93
CA GLY A 252 -18.67 -39.83 24.96
C GLY A 252 -19.88 -40.62 24.47
N GLY A 253 -19.81 -41.94 24.65
CA GLY A 253 -20.89 -42.91 24.50
C GLY A 253 -20.35 -44.27 24.96
N ASP A 254 -21.06 -44.94 25.89
CA ASP A 254 -20.75 -46.21 26.58
C ASP A 254 -19.51 -46.96 26.08
N GLY A 255 -18.53 -47.17 26.97
CA GLY A 255 -17.16 -47.68 26.74
C GLY A 255 -16.96 -49.03 26.02
N ARG A 256 -17.96 -49.54 25.30
CA ARG A 256 -17.89 -50.67 24.38
C ARG A 256 -16.85 -50.49 23.26
N PHE A 257 -16.60 -49.27 22.78
CA PHE A 257 -15.62 -49.04 21.71
C PHE A 257 -14.18 -49.30 22.16
N PHE A 258 -13.81 -48.87 23.37
CA PHE A 258 -12.50 -49.17 23.95
C PHE A 258 -12.36 -50.67 24.22
N ASP A 259 -13.40 -51.28 24.79
CA ASP A 259 -13.41 -52.71 25.10
C ASP A 259 -13.27 -53.57 23.83
N GLN A 260 -13.88 -53.14 22.72
CA GLN A 260 -13.80 -53.82 21.43
C GLN A 260 -12.46 -53.56 20.71
N PHE A 261 -11.85 -52.39 20.89
CA PHE A 261 -10.50 -52.09 20.38
C PHE A 261 -9.43 -52.88 21.13
N VAL A 262 -9.44 -52.89 22.46
CA VAL A 262 -8.49 -53.68 23.26
C VAL A 262 -8.68 -55.17 23.01
N LYS A 263 -9.92 -55.66 22.86
CA LYS A 263 -10.20 -57.05 22.45
C LYS A 263 -9.71 -57.34 21.03
N ALA A 264 -9.86 -56.44 20.06
CA ALA A 264 -9.35 -56.65 18.71
C ALA A 264 -7.83 -56.66 18.64
N VAL A 265 -7.14 -55.79 19.39
CA VAL A 265 -5.66 -55.76 19.43
C VAL A 265 -5.11 -57.00 20.14
N SER A 266 -5.70 -57.39 21.27
CA SER A 266 -5.30 -58.62 21.99
C SER A 266 -5.68 -59.90 21.24
N PHE A 267 -6.80 -59.92 20.50
CA PHE A 267 -7.17 -61.05 19.65
C PHE A 267 -6.33 -61.12 18.37
N GLY A 268 -5.91 -59.99 17.81
CA GLY A 268 -4.98 -59.94 16.69
C GLY A 268 -3.64 -60.57 17.05
N GLN A 269 -3.08 -60.21 18.21
CA GLN A 269 -1.83 -60.81 18.69
C GLN A 269 -1.98 -62.30 19.06
N SER A 270 -3.12 -62.73 19.60
CA SER A 270 -3.32 -64.14 19.94
C SER A 270 -3.71 -65.01 18.74
N ALA A 271 -4.38 -64.47 17.72
CA ALA A 271 -4.61 -65.16 16.46
C ALA A 271 -3.31 -65.35 15.69
N ASP A 272 -2.44 -64.33 15.63
CA ASP A 272 -1.11 -64.46 15.02
C ASP A 272 -0.27 -65.51 15.77
N ALA A 273 -0.32 -65.49 17.12
CA ALA A 273 0.36 -66.50 17.94
C ALA A 273 -0.20 -67.93 17.76
N VAL A 274 -1.52 -68.09 17.57
CA VAL A 274 -2.15 -69.40 17.33
C VAL A 274 -1.88 -69.90 15.91
N VAL A 275 -1.85 -69.02 14.90
CA VAL A 275 -1.41 -69.38 13.55
C VAL A 275 0.07 -69.77 13.57
N ASP A 276 0.90 -69.08 14.35
CA ASP A 276 2.31 -69.42 14.47
C ASP A 276 2.59 -70.69 15.28
N GLN A 277 1.74 -71.03 16.26
CA GLN A 277 1.89 -72.22 17.11
C GLN A 277 1.09 -73.45 16.64
N SER A 278 0.09 -73.30 15.75
CA SER A 278 -0.73 -74.43 15.29
C SER A 278 -0.16 -75.07 14.02
N GLU A 279 0.46 -76.25 14.18
CA GLU A 279 0.99 -77.04 13.06
C GLU A 279 -0.08 -77.40 12.02
N THR A 280 -1.34 -77.59 12.44
CA THR A 280 -2.46 -77.97 11.57
C THR A 280 -2.96 -76.83 10.67
N ILE A 281 -2.94 -75.59 11.14
CA ILE A 281 -3.32 -74.42 10.32
C ILE A 281 -2.20 -74.10 9.32
N LYS A 282 -0.93 -74.24 9.74
CA LYS A 282 0.23 -74.11 8.85
C LYS A 282 0.28 -75.18 7.76
N THR A 283 -0.23 -76.39 8.00
CA THR A 283 -0.27 -77.42 6.93
C THR A 283 -1.36 -77.14 5.90
N VAL A 284 -2.52 -76.62 6.32
CA VAL A 284 -3.66 -76.39 5.40
C VAL A 284 -3.53 -75.06 4.64
N LEU A 285 -3.07 -74.00 5.30
CA LEU A 285 -2.84 -72.68 4.67
C LEU A 285 -1.39 -72.45 4.25
N GLY A 286 -0.46 -73.34 4.61
CA GLY A 286 0.97 -73.18 4.31
C GLY A 286 1.28 -73.08 2.83
N ASP A 287 0.57 -73.80 1.97
CA ASP A 287 0.78 -73.72 0.52
C ASP A 287 0.40 -72.34 -0.05
N TYR A 288 -0.58 -71.65 0.55
CA TYR A 288 -0.99 -70.30 0.15
C TYR A 288 -0.14 -69.20 0.81
N LEU A 289 0.23 -69.38 2.08
CA LEU A 289 1.07 -68.43 2.82
C LEU A 289 2.53 -68.45 2.35
N ASN A 290 3.04 -69.60 1.90
CA ASN A 290 4.38 -69.73 1.32
C ASN A 290 4.42 -69.38 -0.18
N GLY A 291 3.29 -68.99 -0.77
CA GLY A 291 3.21 -68.52 -2.16
C GLY A 291 3.28 -69.60 -3.25
N ASN A 292 3.17 -70.89 -2.89
CA ASN A 292 3.18 -71.99 -3.86
C ASN A 292 1.80 -72.24 -4.52
N LYS A 293 0.71 -71.77 -3.90
CA LYS A 293 -0.62 -71.69 -4.52
C LYS A 293 -1.16 -70.28 -4.36
N SER A 294 -1.67 -69.71 -5.44
CA SER A 294 -2.28 -68.38 -5.40
C SER A 294 -3.78 -68.49 -5.62
N LEU A 295 -4.54 -67.87 -4.73
CA LEU A 295 -6.00 -67.75 -4.86
C LEU A 295 -6.39 -67.16 -6.22
N THR A 296 -5.55 -66.27 -6.78
CA THR A 296 -5.73 -65.68 -8.10
C THR A 296 -5.54 -66.69 -9.24
N ALA A 297 -4.59 -67.63 -9.13
CA ALA A 297 -4.42 -68.71 -10.10
C ALA A 297 -5.57 -69.72 -10.02
N ASP A 298 -6.07 -70.05 -8.82
CA ASP A 298 -7.21 -70.96 -8.66
C ASP A 298 -8.51 -70.34 -9.17
N ILE A 299 -8.72 -69.04 -8.95
CA ILE A 299 -9.85 -68.29 -9.53
C ILE A 299 -9.72 -68.24 -11.06
N LYS A 300 -8.50 -68.06 -11.58
CA LYS A 300 -8.21 -68.09 -13.02
C LYS A 300 -8.43 -69.47 -13.63
N GLU A 301 -8.08 -70.55 -12.93
CA GLU A 301 -8.32 -71.94 -13.34
C GLU A 301 -9.83 -72.27 -13.36
N ILE A 302 -10.59 -71.75 -12.40
CA ILE A 302 -12.06 -71.84 -12.41
C ILE A 302 -12.66 -71.07 -13.60
N LEU A 303 -12.09 -69.92 -13.95
CA LEU A 303 -12.51 -69.10 -15.10
C LEU A 303 -12.06 -69.67 -16.46
N GLU A 304 -11.00 -70.46 -16.50
CA GLU A 304 -10.44 -71.07 -17.72
C GLU A 304 -11.01 -72.47 -18.04
N ARG A 305 -11.90 -73.03 -17.19
CA ARG A 305 -12.64 -74.24 -17.55
C ARG A 305 -13.54 -74.00 -18.78
N PRO A 306 -13.61 -74.93 -19.76
CA PRO A 306 -14.09 -74.63 -21.12
C PRO A 306 -15.61 -74.44 -21.27
N ALA A 307 -16.35 -74.22 -20.19
CA ALA A 307 -17.81 -74.07 -20.18
C ALA A 307 -18.27 -72.59 -20.14
N VAL A 308 -17.35 -71.63 -20.32
CA VAL A 308 -17.66 -70.19 -20.31
C VAL A 308 -17.27 -69.56 -21.65
N SER A 309 -18.18 -69.62 -22.63
CA SER A 309 -18.01 -68.96 -23.93
C SER A 309 -18.07 -67.42 -23.80
N SER A 310 -17.40 -66.70 -24.70
CA SER A 310 -17.17 -65.24 -24.62
C SER A 310 -18.42 -64.35 -24.64
N GLU A 311 -19.59 -64.91 -24.97
CA GLU A 311 -20.88 -64.22 -24.86
C GLU A 311 -21.44 -64.25 -23.43
N THR A 312 -21.12 -65.30 -22.66
CA THR A 312 -21.44 -65.39 -21.22
C THR A 312 -20.49 -64.53 -20.38
N ALA A 313 -19.25 -64.33 -20.85
CA ALA A 313 -18.23 -63.52 -20.19
C ALA A 313 -18.63 -62.04 -20.02
N LYS A 314 -19.45 -61.49 -20.92
CA LYS A 314 -19.90 -60.08 -20.90
C LYS A 314 -21.14 -59.82 -20.04
N ASN A 315 -21.90 -60.85 -19.66
CA ASN A 315 -23.09 -60.74 -18.80
C ASN A 315 -22.91 -61.50 -17.47
N LEU A 316 -21.70 -61.50 -16.90
CA LEU A 316 -21.44 -62.01 -15.54
C LEU A 316 -21.94 -61.00 -14.49
N THR A 317 -23.25 -60.97 -14.25
CA THR A 317 -23.73 -60.51 -12.95
C THR A 317 -23.50 -61.61 -11.92
N ILE A 318 -23.17 -61.25 -10.67
CA ILE A 318 -22.97 -62.20 -9.56
C ILE A 318 -24.19 -63.14 -9.44
N SER A 319 -25.38 -62.64 -9.77
CA SER A 319 -26.63 -63.38 -9.85
C SER A 319 -26.66 -64.45 -10.94
N ALA A 320 -26.04 -64.22 -12.11
CA ALA A 320 -25.94 -65.21 -13.19
C ALA A 320 -24.96 -66.35 -12.84
N VAL A 321 -23.89 -66.05 -12.11
CA VAL A 321 -22.94 -67.05 -11.59
C VAL A 321 -23.59 -67.90 -10.50
N LEU A 322 -24.26 -67.26 -9.53
CA LEU A 322 -25.01 -67.97 -8.50
C LEU A 322 -26.16 -68.79 -9.10
N GLY A 323 -26.83 -68.27 -10.14
CA GLY A 323 -27.85 -68.98 -10.92
C GLY A 323 -27.32 -70.23 -11.62
N LYS A 324 -26.14 -70.15 -12.27
CA LYS A 324 -25.49 -71.32 -12.89
C LYS A 324 -24.98 -72.32 -11.84
N LEU A 325 -24.51 -71.85 -10.68
CA LEU A 325 -24.13 -72.72 -9.57
C LEU A 325 -25.35 -73.47 -9.00
N MET A 326 -26.50 -72.78 -8.86
CA MET A 326 -27.77 -73.41 -8.47
C MET A 326 -28.30 -74.42 -9.49
N ALA A 327 -28.01 -74.22 -10.79
CA ALA A 327 -28.42 -75.15 -11.85
C ALA A 327 -27.55 -76.42 -11.93
N GLY A 328 -26.33 -76.39 -11.37
CA GLY A 328 -25.36 -77.49 -11.41
C GLY A 328 -25.13 -78.21 -10.07
N THR A 329 -25.91 -77.92 -9.02
CA THR A 329 -25.78 -78.56 -7.69
C THR A 329 -27.12 -79.02 -7.13
N ASP A 330 -27.15 -80.22 -6.57
CA ASP A 330 -28.33 -80.80 -5.90
C ASP A 330 -28.26 -80.65 -4.37
N GLY A 331 -29.43 -80.44 -3.76
CA GLY A 331 -29.64 -80.50 -2.31
C GLY A 331 -29.18 -79.28 -1.51
N GLU A 332 -28.77 -79.50 -0.26
CA GLU A 332 -28.54 -78.53 0.82
C GLU A 332 -27.61 -77.34 0.47
N ALA A 333 -26.73 -77.53 -0.51
CA ALA A 333 -25.89 -76.45 -1.05
C ALA A 333 -26.72 -75.40 -1.81
N ARG A 334 -27.78 -75.83 -2.50
CA ARG A 334 -28.70 -74.96 -3.26
C ARG A 334 -29.45 -73.99 -2.37
N ASP A 335 -29.86 -74.42 -1.16
CA ASP A 335 -30.55 -73.54 -0.19
C ASP A 335 -29.63 -72.47 0.40
N LYS A 336 -28.36 -72.81 0.64
CA LYS A 336 -27.36 -71.83 1.11
C LYS A 336 -27.00 -70.82 0.02
N ILE A 337 -26.91 -71.28 -1.23
CA ILE A 337 -26.69 -70.42 -2.39
C ILE A 337 -27.93 -69.53 -2.65
N ALA A 338 -29.14 -70.04 -2.47
CA ALA A 338 -30.37 -69.26 -2.57
C ALA A 338 -30.44 -68.14 -1.52
N LYS A 339 -30.04 -68.41 -0.27
CA LYS A 339 -29.96 -67.37 0.80
C LYS A 339 -28.92 -66.30 0.49
N LEU A 340 -27.78 -66.68 -0.10
CA LEU A 340 -26.75 -65.72 -0.52
C LEU A 340 -27.22 -64.88 -1.72
N ALA A 341 -27.91 -65.48 -2.68
CA ALA A 341 -28.53 -64.78 -3.80
C ALA A 341 -29.61 -63.79 -3.34
N GLN A 342 -30.44 -64.17 -2.36
CA GLN A 342 -31.46 -63.30 -1.78
C GLN A 342 -30.84 -62.10 -1.05
N ARG A 343 -29.76 -62.32 -0.28
CA ARG A 343 -29.00 -61.22 0.35
C ARG A 343 -28.30 -60.31 -0.66
N ALA A 344 -27.79 -60.85 -1.75
CA ALA A 344 -27.18 -60.05 -2.82
C ALA A 344 -28.22 -59.14 -3.50
N LYS A 345 -29.45 -59.65 -3.68
CA LYS A 345 -30.59 -58.88 -4.20
C LYS A 345 -31.06 -57.77 -3.25
N GLU A 346 -31.09 -58.04 -1.93
CA GLU A 346 -31.40 -57.03 -0.90
C GLU A 346 -30.35 -55.93 -0.81
N MET A 347 -29.08 -56.23 -1.13
CA MET A 347 -27.98 -55.25 -1.15
C MET A 347 -27.83 -54.49 -2.47
N GLY A 348 -28.72 -54.70 -3.45
CA GLY A 348 -28.77 -53.89 -4.68
C GLY A 348 -27.61 -54.09 -5.67
N ILE A 349 -26.90 -55.22 -5.60
CA ILE A 349 -25.69 -55.49 -6.43
C ILE A 349 -26.08 -56.13 -7.79
N ASP A 350 -27.37 -56.13 -8.14
CA ASP A 350 -27.93 -56.89 -9.27
C ASP A 350 -27.81 -56.18 -10.64
N ASP A 351 -27.48 -54.87 -10.67
CA ASP A 351 -27.51 -54.06 -11.91
C ASP A 351 -26.19 -53.32 -12.22
N LEU A 352 -25.08 -53.69 -11.57
CA LEU A 352 -23.76 -53.05 -11.77
C LEU A 352 -23.00 -53.57 -13.01
N GLY A 353 -23.73 -53.91 -14.08
CA GLY A 353 -23.20 -54.53 -15.29
C GLY A 353 -23.79 -54.02 -16.61
N THR A 354 -24.34 -52.80 -16.65
CA THR A 354 -24.63 -52.10 -17.91
C THR A 354 -23.85 -50.79 -18.00
N GLY A 355 -22.64 -50.90 -18.53
CA GLY A 355 -21.73 -49.80 -18.88
C GLY A 355 -20.68 -50.30 -19.85
#